data_AF-W7YIV1-F1
#
_entry.id   AF-W7YIV1-F1
#
_cell.length_a   1.000
_cell.length_b   1.000
_cell.length_c   1.000
_cell.angle_alpha   90.00
_cell.angle_beta   90.00
_cell.angle_gamma   90.00
#
_symmetry.space_group_name_H-M   'P 1'
#
loop_
_entity.id
_entity.type
_entity.pdbx_description
1 polymer ?
#
loop_
_entity_poly.entity_id
_entity_poly.type
_entity_poly.pdbx_seq_one_letter_code
_entity_poly.pdbx_strand_id
1 'polypeptide(L)'
;MRIIRALHEGAASFKDSRYTKEADTFGSRFYQYNVKNGYLYDFYDENYKITNSFVTLCYVNLQSLQELPISSTEEQQLMKNMQDIIRNGYLSDDFPFYETRYQYDTKSYSSDHINTVESLLTILELAEVQQQNPASIRYLKEQVKAGTLYGQYTRDGKPTNDIQSTAIYAIAAMIGSELKDRSLYEDSIGRMNEFQVKDESSAFKGGFGDTASKQAYSFDNLMALLAYAY
;
A
#
# COMPACT_ATOMS: atom_id res chain seq x y z
N MET A 1 -8.69 7.65 1.05
CA MET A 1 -8.72 7.07 -0.32
C MET A 1 -9.32 5.68 -0.37
N ARG A 2 -8.82 4.66 0.37
CA ARG A 2 -9.42 3.30 0.37
C ARG A 2 -10.95 3.24 0.49
N ILE A 3 -11.55 4.05 1.36
CA ILE A 3 -13.01 4.13 1.51
C ILE A 3 -13.70 4.72 0.27
N ILE A 4 -13.10 5.74 -0.36
CA ILE A 4 -13.64 6.38 -1.57
C ILE A 4 -13.71 5.35 -2.70
N ARG A 5 -12.59 4.65 -2.96
CA ARG A 5 -12.54 3.56 -3.95
C ARG A 5 -13.55 2.46 -3.67
N ALA A 6 -13.62 1.97 -2.42
CA ALA A 6 -14.59 0.94 -2.04
C ALA A 6 -16.05 1.37 -2.28
N LEU A 7 -16.37 2.66 -2.10
CA LEU A 7 -17.70 3.19 -2.43
C LEU A 7 -17.95 3.23 -3.94
N HIS A 8 -16.97 3.62 -4.77
CA HIS A 8 -17.10 3.55 -6.23
C HIS A 8 -17.27 2.12 -6.73
N GLU A 9 -16.44 1.19 -6.27
CA GLU A 9 -16.54 -0.24 -6.59
C GLU A 9 -17.86 -0.85 -6.11
N GLY A 10 -18.32 -0.46 -4.92
CA GLY A 10 -19.62 -0.85 -4.37
C GLY A 10 -20.79 -0.32 -5.20
N ALA A 11 -20.73 0.93 -5.66
CA ALA A 11 -21.73 1.49 -6.58
C ALA A 11 -21.85 0.65 -7.86
N ALA A 12 -20.73 0.25 -8.46
CA ALA A 12 -20.74 -0.58 -9.66
C ALA A 12 -21.29 -1.98 -9.38
N SER A 13 -20.83 -2.61 -8.30
CA SER A 13 -21.20 -3.98 -7.93
C SER A 13 -22.67 -4.11 -7.53
N PHE A 14 -23.18 -3.17 -6.74
CA PHE A 14 -24.55 -3.18 -6.24
C PHE A 14 -25.53 -2.40 -7.12
N LYS A 15 -25.04 -1.73 -8.18
CA LYS A 15 -25.82 -0.88 -9.08
C LYS A 15 -26.59 0.22 -8.34
N ASP A 16 -25.94 0.84 -7.36
CA ASP A 16 -26.54 1.82 -6.47
C ASP A 16 -25.73 3.13 -6.47
N SER A 17 -26.28 4.15 -7.13
CA SER A 17 -25.65 5.45 -7.30
C SER A 17 -25.51 6.25 -6.00
N ARG A 18 -26.16 5.82 -4.91
CA ARG A 18 -25.97 6.44 -3.59
C ARG A 18 -24.52 6.31 -3.12
N TYR A 19 -23.85 5.19 -3.44
CA TYR A 19 -22.45 5.02 -3.08
C TYR A 19 -21.54 5.95 -3.88
N THR A 20 -21.79 6.16 -5.19
CA THR A 20 -21.05 7.14 -5.99
C THR A 20 -21.20 8.55 -5.41
N LYS A 21 -22.42 8.95 -5.06
CA LYS A 21 -22.67 10.27 -4.47
C LYS A 21 -21.92 10.48 -3.15
N GLU A 22 -21.85 9.43 -2.32
CA GLU A 22 -21.10 9.46 -1.07
C GLU A 22 -19.58 9.51 -1.33
N ALA A 23 -19.09 8.71 -2.28
CA ALA A 23 -17.70 8.72 -2.72
C ALA A 23 -17.27 10.10 -3.22
N ASP A 24 -18.08 10.74 -4.07
CA ASP A 24 -17.83 12.09 -4.59
C ASP A 24 -17.83 13.13 -3.48
N THR A 25 -18.70 12.98 -2.47
CA THR A 25 -18.74 13.88 -1.32
C THR A 25 -17.44 13.80 -0.51
N PHE A 26 -16.96 12.58 -0.24
CA PHE A 26 -15.69 12.38 0.44
C PHE A 26 -14.49 12.77 -0.43
N GLY A 27 -14.51 12.46 -1.72
CA GLY A 27 -13.47 12.80 -2.68
C GLY A 27 -13.28 14.31 -2.83
N SER A 28 -14.39 15.06 -2.94
CA SER A 28 -14.35 16.53 -2.99
C SER A 28 -13.72 17.14 -1.74
N ARG A 29 -14.12 16.66 -0.55
CA ARG A 29 -13.56 17.12 0.72
C ARG A 29 -12.09 16.75 0.86
N PHE A 30 -11.73 15.52 0.51
CA PHE A 30 -10.36 15.05 0.52
C PHE A 30 -9.48 15.92 -0.39
N TYR A 31 -9.89 16.16 -1.63
CA TYR A 31 -9.14 17.01 -2.54
C TYR A 31 -9.00 18.44 -2.00
N GLN A 32 -10.09 19.03 -1.49
CA GLN A 32 -10.08 20.38 -0.94
C GLN A 32 -9.06 20.58 0.20
N TYR A 33 -8.89 19.57 1.07
CA TYR A 33 -8.14 19.74 2.31
C TYR A 33 -6.77 19.04 2.32
N ASN A 34 -6.65 17.92 1.62
CA ASN A 34 -5.43 17.12 1.57
C ASN A 34 -4.61 17.36 0.30
N VAL A 35 -5.12 18.10 -0.69
CA VAL A 35 -4.37 18.41 -1.91
C VAL A 35 -4.15 19.92 -2.05
N LYS A 36 -2.91 20.32 -2.30
CA LYS A 36 -2.54 21.73 -2.55
C LYS A 36 -1.67 21.82 -3.79
N ASN A 37 -2.08 22.60 -4.79
CA ASN A 37 -1.36 22.79 -6.05
C ASN A 37 -0.97 21.46 -6.73
N GLY A 38 -1.87 20.47 -6.67
CA GLY A 38 -1.64 19.12 -7.22
C GLY A 38 -0.66 18.26 -6.40
N TYR A 39 -0.42 18.56 -5.12
CA TYR A 39 0.40 17.75 -4.22
C TYR A 39 -0.44 17.23 -3.06
N LEU A 40 -0.37 15.93 -2.80
CA LEU A 40 -1.07 15.26 -1.71
C LEU A 40 -0.32 15.41 -0.39
N TYR A 41 -1.06 15.55 0.71
CA TYR A 41 -0.58 15.58 2.09
C TYR A 41 -1.26 14.49 2.90
N ASP A 42 -0.51 13.86 3.80
CA ASP A 42 -0.94 12.65 4.52
C ASP A 42 -2.21 12.86 5.34
N PHE A 43 -2.33 14.02 5.97
CA PHE A 43 -3.50 14.34 6.79
C PHE A 43 -3.87 15.81 6.68
N TYR A 44 -5.11 16.07 7.12
CA TYR A 44 -5.60 17.39 7.40
C TYR A 44 -6.28 17.38 8.78
N ASP A 45 -5.89 18.33 9.63
CA ASP A 45 -6.49 18.52 10.95
C ASP A 45 -7.56 19.61 10.87
N GLU A 46 -8.80 19.23 11.13
CA GLU A 46 -9.95 20.13 11.02
C GLU A 46 -10.05 21.16 12.17
N ASN A 47 -9.42 20.92 13.31
CA ASN A 47 -9.41 21.87 14.42
C ASN A 47 -8.41 22.99 14.16
N TYR A 48 -7.22 22.63 13.69
CA TYR A 48 -6.11 23.56 13.46
C TYR A 48 -6.05 24.07 12.02
N LYS A 49 -6.82 23.48 11.10
CA LYS A 49 -6.85 23.81 9.65
C LYS A 49 -5.49 23.66 8.98
N ILE A 50 -4.71 22.64 9.38
CA ILE A 50 -3.34 22.41 8.91
C ILE A 50 -3.19 21.03 8.26
N THR A 51 -2.18 20.93 7.40
CA THR A 51 -1.63 19.66 6.91
C THR A 51 -0.21 19.50 7.45
N ASN A 52 0.38 18.31 7.31
CA ASN A 52 1.83 18.15 7.41
C ASN A 52 2.56 18.80 6.21
N SER A 53 3.89 18.69 6.16
CA SER A 53 4.74 19.18 5.06
C SER A 53 5.41 18.07 4.25
N PHE A 54 4.84 16.86 4.27
CA PHE A 54 5.34 15.70 3.53
C PHE A 54 4.21 14.84 2.97
N VAL A 55 4.59 13.88 2.15
CA VAL A 55 3.73 12.75 1.76
C VAL A 55 4.45 11.44 2.03
N THR A 56 3.74 10.48 2.63
CA THR A 56 4.17 9.09 2.76
C THR A 56 3.83 8.37 1.46
N LEU A 57 4.81 7.73 0.82
CA LEU A 57 4.64 7.22 -0.55
C LEU A 57 3.56 6.14 -0.66
N CYS A 58 3.40 5.29 0.36
CA CYS A 58 2.36 4.27 0.39
C CYS A 58 0.94 4.83 0.54
N TYR A 59 0.80 6.12 0.86
CA TYR A 59 -0.50 6.78 0.91
C TYR A 59 -0.95 7.25 -0.45
N VAL A 60 -0.09 7.24 -1.46
CA VAL A 60 -0.40 7.73 -2.80
C VAL A 60 -1.09 6.63 -3.61
N ASN A 61 -2.41 6.50 -3.43
CA ASN A 61 -3.21 5.51 -4.16
C ASN A 61 -3.61 6.04 -5.54
N LEU A 62 -2.83 5.69 -6.57
CA LEU A 62 -2.93 6.28 -7.90
C LEU A 62 -4.29 6.04 -8.55
N GLN A 63 -4.86 4.85 -8.40
CA GLN A 63 -6.18 4.54 -8.93
C GLN A 63 -7.28 5.39 -8.27
N SER A 64 -7.27 5.51 -6.94
CA SER A 64 -8.25 6.34 -6.21
C SER A 64 -8.12 7.83 -6.57
N LEU A 65 -6.91 8.30 -6.88
CA LEU A 65 -6.70 9.70 -7.28
C LEU A 65 -7.37 10.02 -8.62
N GLN A 66 -7.43 9.05 -9.55
CA GLN A 66 -8.12 9.20 -10.85
C GLN A 66 -9.64 9.24 -10.71
N GLU A 67 -10.19 8.69 -9.63
CA GLU A 67 -11.63 8.65 -9.37
C GLU A 67 -12.15 9.90 -8.66
N LEU A 68 -11.27 10.86 -8.31
CA LEU A 68 -11.70 12.07 -7.62
C LEU A 68 -12.60 12.94 -8.51
N PRO A 69 -13.66 13.57 -7.95
CA PRO A 69 -14.61 14.40 -8.70
C PRO A 69 -14.04 15.81 -8.96
N ILE A 70 -12.91 15.87 -9.68
CA ILE A 70 -12.17 17.10 -9.98
C ILE A 70 -12.10 17.33 -11.50
N SER A 71 -11.67 18.52 -11.91
CA SER A 71 -11.50 18.80 -13.33
C SER A 71 -10.33 17.99 -13.92
N SER A 72 -10.40 17.69 -15.22
CA SER A 72 -9.34 16.94 -15.90
C SER A 72 -7.96 17.62 -15.83
N THR A 73 -7.92 18.96 -15.76
CA THR A 73 -6.66 19.71 -15.59
C THR A 73 -6.06 19.48 -14.20
N GLU A 74 -6.90 19.50 -13.16
CA GLU A 74 -6.48 19.23 -11.78
C GLU A 74 -6.02 17.79 -11.60
N GLU A 75 -6.77 16.85 -12.17
CA GLU A 75 -6.42 15.43 -12.18
C GLU A 75 -5.07 15.20 -12.85
N GLN A 76 -4.85 15.74 -14.06
CA GLN A 76 -3.57 15.61 -14.76
C GLN A 76 -2.40 16.18 -13.95
N GLN A 77 -2.59 17.35 -13.34
CA GLN A 77 -1.55 17.98 -12.52
C GLN A 77 -1.23 17.16 -11.26
N LEU A 78 -2.27 16.68 -10.56
CA LEU A 78 -2.14 15.84 -9.38
C LEU A 78 -1.45 14.51 -9.72
N MET A 79 -1.98 13.79 -10.72
CA MET A 79 -1.44 12.50 -11.14
C MET A 79 0.02 12.61 -11.57
N LYS A 80 0.37 13.63 -12.37
CA LYS A 80 1.75 13.86 -12.78
C LYS A 80 2.66 14.06 -11.57
N ASN A 81 2.31 14.98 -10.67
CA ASN A 81 3.14 15.29 -9.50
C ASN A 81 3.33 14.08 -8.60
N MET A 82 2.25 13.34 -8.34
CA MET A 82 2.28 12.19 -7.44
C MET A 82 3.02 10.99 -8.04
N GLN A 83 2.87 10.74 -9.35
CA GLN A 83 3.67 9.74 -10.06
C GLN A 83 5.16 10.11 -10.07
N ASP A 84 5.49 11.38 -10.31
CA ASP A 84 6.88 11.87 -10.28
C ASP A 84 7.50 11.65 -8.88
N ILE A 85 6.76 11.91 -7.80
CA ILE A 85 7.23 11.67 -6.42
C ILE A 85 7.43 10.18 -6.14
N ILE A 86 6.46 9.32 -6.46
CA ILE A 86 6.60 7.88 -6.18
C ILE A 86 7.79 7.30 -6.96
N ARG A 87 7.89 7.58 -8.26
CA ARG A 87 8.95 7.02 -9.13
C ARG A 87 10.34 7.44 -8.68
N ASN A 88 10.49 8.69 -8.26
CA ASN A 88 11.77 9.22 -7.78
C ASN A 88 12.12 8.77 -6.35
N GLY A 89 11.18 8.13 -5.64
CA GLY A 89 11.43 7.50 -4.35
C GLY A 89 12.02 6.09 -4.45
N TYR A 90 12.26 5.57 -5.64
CA TYR A 90 12.95 4.29 -5.84
C TYR A 90 14.39 4.34 -5.29
N LEU A 91 14.79 3.32 -4.53
CA LEU A 91 16.10 3.29 -3.87
C LEU A 91 17.24 2.94 -4.83
N SER A 92 17.26 1.72 -5.36
CA SER A 92 18.31 1.24 -6.28
C SER A 92 17.99 -0.14 -6.86
N ASP A 93 18.70 -0.59 -7.89
CA ASP A 93 18.54 -1.95 -8.42
C ASP A 93 19.03 -3.04 -7.47
N ASP A 94 19.97 -2.73 -6.57
CA ASP A 94 20.47 -3.66 -5.55
C ASP A 94 19.48 -3.87 -4.40
N PHE A 95 18.68 -2.84 -4.10
CA PHE A 95 17.57 -2.91 -3.16
C PHE A 95 16.37 -2.14 -3.72
N PRO A 96 15.54 -2.78 -4.56
CA PRO A 96 14.54 -2.13 -5.41
C PRO A 96 13.22 -1.86 -4.67
N PHE A 97 13.33 -1.35 -3.45
CA PHE A 97 12.25 -0.83 -2.63
C PHE A 97 12.16 0.70 -2.76
N TYR A 98 11.22 1.30 -2.05
CA TYR A 98 10.93 2.73 -2.09
C TYR A 98 11.20 3.39 -0.74
N GLU A 99 11.59 4.65 -0.80
CA GLU A 99 11.64 5.57 0.34
C GLU A 99 10.25 5.69 1.00
N THR A 100 10.23 5.93 2.30
CA THR A 100 8.98 6.06 3.07
C THR A 100 8.28 7.39 2.79
N ARG A 101 9.00 8.53 2.83
CA ARG A 101 8.40 9.87 2.71
C ARG A 101 9.15 10.77 1.75
N TYR A 102 8.41 11.69 1.14
CA TYR A 102 8.94 12.86 0.44
C TYR A 102 8.58 14.15 1.18
N GLN A 103 9.60 14.92 1.54
CA GLN A 103 9.49 16.20 2.25
C GLN A 103 9.36 17.34 1.24
N TYR A 104 8.26 18.10 1.30
CA TYR A 104 8.01 19.19 0.35
C TYR A 104 8.93 20.39 0.59
N ASP A 105 9.23 20.69 1.86
CA ASP A 105 10.03 21.86 2.25
C ASP A 105 11.48 21.74 1.78
N THR A 106 12.08 20.55 1.93
CA THR A 106 13.48 20.28 1.57
C THR A 106 13.64 19.65 0.19
N LYS A 107 12.53 19.23 -0.44
CA LYS A 107 12.51 18.50 -1.73
C LYS A 107 13.39 17.25 -1.70
N SER A 108 13.32 16.51 -0.60
CA SER A 108 14.15 15.33 -0.36
C SER A 108 13.33 14.17 0.16
N TYR A 109 13.79 12.95 -0.12
CA TYR A 109 13.25 11.75 0.51
C TYR A 109 13.85 11.57 1.91
N SER A 110 13.08 10.91 2.79
CA SER A 110 13.52 10.59 4.14
C SER A 110 12.92 9.27 4.59
N SER A 111 13.77 8.40 5.10
CA SER A 111 13.41 7.13 5.71
C SER A 111 14.34 6.86 6.89
N ASP A 112 13.78 6.68 8.08
CA ASP A 112 14.57 6.22 9.24
C ASP A 112 15.02 4.77 9.00
N HIS A 113 14.08 3.96 8.53
CA HIS A 113 14.26 2.62 8.00
C HIS A 113 13.28 2.41 6.84
N ILE A 114 13.51 1.40 6.01
CA ILE A 114 12.59 1.01 4.95
C ILE A 114 11.64 -0.05 5.52
N ASN A 115 10.36 0.33 5.68
CA ASN A 115 9.31 -0.58 6.10
C ASN A 115 8.77 -1.34 4.88
N THR A 116 8.83 -2.67 4.94
CA THR A 116 8.42 -3.52 3.82
C THR A 116 6.94 -3.38 3.49
N VAL A 117 6.06 -3.24 4.50
CA VAL A 117 4.63 -3.02 4.25
C VAL A 117 4.42 -1.75 3.43
N GLU A 118 5.08 -0.65 3.81
CA GLU A 118 4.95 0.63 3.09
C GLU A 118 5.49 0.52 1.67
N SER A 119 6.69 -0.04 1.49
CA SER A 119 7.27 -0.20 0.16
C SER A 119 6.45 -1.12 -0.74
N LEU A 120 5.89 -2.21 -0.21
CA LEU A 120 5.06 -3.13 -1.00
C LEU A 120 3.71 -2.51 -1.35
N LEU A 121 3.11 -1.71 -0.46
CA LEU A 121 1.93 -0.93 -0.82
C LEU A 121 2.25 0.03 -1.97
N THR A 122 3.37 0.76 -1.91
CA THR A 122 3.80 1.60 -3.05
C THR A 122 3.99 0.81 -4.34
N ILE A 123 4.57 -0.39 -4.29
CA ILE A 123 4.72 -1.27 -5.46
C ILE A 123 3.35 -1.72 -5.98
N LEU A 124 2.40 -2.05 -5.09
CA LEU A 124 1.04 -2.43 -5.46
C LEU A 124 0.32 -1.29 -6.18
N GLU A 125 0.37 -0.07 -5.64
CA GLU A 125 -0.25 1.11 -6.27
C GLU A 125 0.33 1.40 -7.67
N LEU A 126 1.62 1.16 -7.87
CA LEU A 126 2.25 1.23 -9.18
C LEU A 126 1.83 0.08 -10.11
N ALA A 127 1.65 -1.13 -9.57
CA ALA A 127 1.22 -2.31 -10.33
C ALA A 127 -0.21 -2.14 -10.87
N GLU A 128 -1.13 -1.61 -10.05
CA GLU A 128 -2.53 -1.36 -10.43
C GLU A 128 -2.66 -0.39 -11.62
N VAL A 129 -1.67 0.48 -11.82
CA VAL A 129 -1.61 1.38 -12.98
C VAL A 129 -0.55 0.99 -14.03
N GLN A 130 0.01 -0.22 -13.93
CA GLN A 130 1.00 -0.79 -14.86
C GLN A 130 2.31 0.03 -14.97
N GLN A 131 2.76 0.59 -13.85
CA GLN A 131 3.97 1.41 -13.73
C GLN A 131 5.00 0.87 -12.73
N GLN A 132 4.81 -0.35 -12.23
CA GLN A 132 5.75 -1.05 -11.36
C GLN A 132 7.14 -1.16 -11.99
N ASN A 133 8.18 -1.06 -11.17
CA ASN A 133 9.55 -1.31 -11.62
C ASN A 133 9.80 -2.83 -11.69
N PRO A 134 10.22 -3.39 -12.86
CA PRO A 134 10.53 -4.81 -12.98
C PRO A 134 11.57 -5.34 -12.01
N ALA A 135 12.53 -4.50 -11.56
CA ALA A 135 13.52 -4.90 -10.57
C ALA A 135 12.87 -5.21 -9.21
N SER A 136 11.90 -4.38 -8.79
CA SER A 136 11.13 -4.61 -7.55
C SER A 136 10.40 -5.95 -7.59
N ILE A 137 9.79 -6.29 -8.73
CA ILE A 137 9.05 -7.55 -8.88
C ILE A 137 10.00 -8.75 -8.85
N ARG A 138 11.15 -8.69 -9.53
CA ARG A 138 12.14 -9.78 -9.49
C ARG A 138 12.66 -10.00 -8.06
N TYR A 139 13.05 -8.93 -7.38
CA TYR A 139 13.54 -9.01 -6.00
C TYR A 139 12.47 -9.59 -5.08
N LEU A 140 11.22 -9.15 -5.19
CA LEU A 140 10.13 -9.67 -4.38
C LEU A 140 9.94 -11.17 -4.57
N LYS A 141 9.96 -11.67 -5.81
CA LYS A 141 9.86 -13.10 -6.11
C LYS A 141 11.00 -13.89 -5.46
N GLU A 142 12.23 -13.38 -5.54
CA GLU A 142 13.39 -14.02 -4.93
C GLU A 142 13.26 -14.11 -3.41
N GLN A 143 12.88 -13.00 -2.75
CA GLN A 143 12.73 -12.96 -1.30
C GLN A 143 11.55 -13.80 -0.79
N VAL A 144 10.41 -13.79 -1.48
CA VAL A 144 9.26 -14.63 -1.14
C VAL A 144 9.61 -16.11 -1.25
N LYS A 145 10.24 -16.51 -2.36
CA LYS A 145 10.66 -17.90 -2.57
C LYS A 145 11.67 -18.34 -1.52
N ALA A 146 12.64 -17.50 -1.20
CA ALA A 146 13.62 -17.75 -0.15
C ALA A 146 13.02 -17.75 1.27
N GLY A 147 11.86 -17.11 1.48
CA GLY A 147 11.28 -16.92 2.80
C GLY A 147 12.06 -15.92 3.63
N THR A 148 12.68 -14.92 2.99
CA THR A 148 13.57 -13.92 3.59
C THR A 148 13.05 -12.50 3.38
N LEU A 149 11.75 -12.35 3.13
CA LEU A 149 11.10 -11.05 3.08
C LEU A 149 10.85 -10.59 4.53
N TYR A 150 11.70 -9.70 5.02
CA TYR A 150 11.67 -9.20 6.40
C TYR A 150 10.86 -7.91 6.49
N GLY A 151 10.41 -7.55 7.69
CA GLY A 151 9.53 -6.40 7.92
C GLY A 151 10.22 -5.05 7.77
N GLN A 152 11.54 -5.00 7.97
CA GLN A 152 12.30 -3.76 7.95
C GLN A 152 13.73 -3.96 7.45
N TYR A 153 14.19 -2.99 6.66
CA TYR A 153 15.54 -2.94 6.12
C TYR A 153 16.18 -1.58 6.39
N THR A 154 17.51 -1.54 6.40
CA THR A 154 18.27 -0.31 6.20
C THR A 154 18.09 0.18 4.76
N ARG A 155 18.48 1.42 4.50
CA ARG A 155 18.38 2.03 3.16
C ARG A 155 19.24 1.31 2.11
N ASP A 156 20.32 0.65 2.53
CA ASP A 156 21.18 -0.20 1.68
C ASP A 156 20.71 -1.65 1.57
N GLY A 157 19.50 -1.98 2.04
CA GLY A 157 18.88 -3.29 1.83
C GLY A 157 19.30 -4.38 2.80
N LYS A 158 19.89 -4.04 3.95
CA LYS A 158 20.20 -5.02 5.00
C LYS A 158 19.01 -5.16 5.94
N PRO A 159 18.54 -6.39 6.22
CA PRO A 159 17.49 -6.59 7.23
C PRO A 159 17.94 -6.03 8.58
N THR A 160 17.08 -5.27 9.26
CA THR A 160 17.38 -4.76 10.61
C THR A 160 17.12 -5.82 11.69
N ASN A 161 16.30 -6.81 11.37
CA ASN A 161 15.99 -7.99 12.15
C ASN A 161 15.44 -9.09 11.21
N ASP A 162 15.09 -10.24 11.77
CA ASP A 162 14.51 -11.39 11.07
C ASP A 162 12.98 -11.46 11.18
N ILE A 163 12.32 -10.40 11.67
CA ILE A 163 10.87 -10.38 11.86
C ILE A 163 10.19 -10.31 10.50
N GLN A 164 9.16 -11.14 10.34
CA GLN A 164 8.27 -11.15 9.18
C GLN A 164 6.84 -10.86 9.64
N SER A 165 5.96 -10.53 8.70
CA SER A 165 4.55 -10.25 8.98
C SER A 165 3.65 -11.00 8.00
N THR A 166 2.42 -11.28 8.40
CA THR A 166 1.41 -11.82 7.48
C THR A 166 1.11 -10.82 6.36
N ALA A 167 1.04 -9.52 6.69
CA ALA A 167 0.69 -8.48 5.74
C ALA A 167 1.68 -8.36 4.58
N ILE A 168 2.99 -8.52 4.82
CA ILE A 168 3.98 -8.41 3.74
C ILE A 168 3.79 -9.48 2.67
N TYR A 169 3.48 -10.72 3.07
CA TYR A 169 3.19 -11.80 2.12
C TYR A 169 1.81 -11.65 1.48
N ALA A 170 0.81 -11.15 2.22
CA ALA A 170 -0.49 -10.83 1.67
C ALA A 170 -0.40 -9.77 0.55
N ILE A 171 0.34 -8.68 0.78
CA ILE A 171 0.54 -7.62 -0.22
C ILE A 171 1.36 -8.14 -1.41
N ALA A 172 2.38 -8.98 -1.17
CA ALA A 172 3.12 -9.63 -2.25
C ALA A 172 2.21 -10.52 -3.13
N ALA A 173 1.25 -11.23 -2.53
CA ALA A 173 0.26 -11.98 -3.26
C ALA A 173 -0.63 -11.06 -4.11
N MET A 174 -1.15 -9.96 -3.54
CA MET A 174 -1.97 -8.98 -4.29
C MET A 174 -1.19 -8.40 -5.49
N ILE A 175 0.10 -8.08 -5.33
CA ILE A 175 0.97 -7.67 -6.44
C ILE A 175 1.05 -8.76 -7.52
N GLY A 176 1.24 -10.02 -7.12
CA GLY A 176 1.26 -11.15 -8.05
C GLY A 176 -0.04 -11.30 -8.83
N SER A 177 -1.20 -11.13 -8.17
CA SER A 177 -2.51 -11.21 -8.80
C SER A 177 -2.74 -10.08 -9.80
N GLU A 178 -2.46 -8.83 -9.42
CA GLU A 178 -2.57 -7.65 -10.30
C GLU A 178 -1.73 -7.80 -11.58
N LEU A 179 -0.52 -8.33 -11.44
CA LEU A 179 0.40 -8.57 -12.56
C LEU A 179 0.11 -9.87 -13.33
N LYS A 180 -0.88 -10.66 -12.89
CA LYS A 180 -1.17 -12.01 -13.40
C LYS A 180 0.05 -12.95 -13.32
N ASP A 181 0.95 -12.69 -12.38
CA ASP A 181 2.12 -13.51 -12.06
C ASP A 181 1.72 -14.59 -11.04
N ARG A 182 1.22 -15.70 -11.58
CA ARG A 182 0.74 -16.84 -10.79
C ARG A 182 1.78 -17.37 -9.81
N SER A 183 3.06 -17.39 -10.17
CA SER A 183 4.12 -17.88 -9.29
C SER A 183 4.30 -16.97 -8.09
N LEU A 184 4.36 -15.65 -8.30
CA LEU A 184 4.46 -14.70 -7.20
C LEU A 184 3.24 -14.79 -6.27
N TYR A 185 2.04 -14.92 -6.84
CA TYR A 185 0.81 -15.08 -6.07
C TYR A 185 0.85 -16.35 -5.20
N GLU A 186 1.05 -17.52 -5.81
CA GLU A 186 0.98 -18.81 -5.12
C GLU A 186 2.09 -18.96 -4.07
N ASP A 187 3.32 -18.55 -4.39
CA ASP A 187 4.44 -18.60 -3.44
C ASP A 187 4.18 -17.68 -2.23
N SER A 188 3.61 -16.49 -2.47
CA SER A 188 3.28 -15.53 -1.41
C SER A 188 2.14 -16.03 -0.52
N ILE A 189 1.07 -16.61 -1.11
CA ILE A 189 -0.02 -17.24 -0.35
C ILE A 189 0.51 -18.42 0.48
N GLY A 190 1.42 -19.22 -0.08
CA GLY A 190 2.09 -20.30 0.62
C GLY A 190 2.79 -19.79 1.89
N ARG A 191 3.65 -18.78 1.74
CA ARG A 191 4.35 -18.13 2.87
C ARG A 191 3.40 -17.52 3.88
N MET A 192 2.37 -16.81 3.42
CA MET A 192 1.36 -16.24 4.31
C MET A 192 0.70 -17.33 5.17
N ASN A 193 0.31 -18.46 4.57
CA ASN A 193 -0.36 -19.58 5.26
C ASN A 193 0.53 -20.33 6.26
N GLU A 194 1.86 -20.13 6.22
CA GLU A 194 2.77 -20.64 7.26
C GLU A 194 2.49 -19.96 8.61
N PHE A 195 2.00 -18.71 8.61
CA PHE A 195 1.67 -17.95 9.83
C PHE A 195 0.24 -18.16 10.34
N GLN A 196 -0.60 -18.89 9.60
CA GLN A 196 -1.98 -19.11 10.00
C GLN A 196 -2.05 -20.05 11.21
N VAL A 197 -2.84 -19.67 12.22
CA VAL A 197 -3.07 -20.51 13.40
C VAL A 197 -3.98 -21.69 13.03
N LYS A 198 -3.43 -22.90 13.05
CA LYS A 198 -4.14 -24.14 12.68
C LYS A 198 -4.63 -24.95 13.89
N ASP A 199 -4.23 -24.58 15.09
CA ASP A 199 -4.64 -25.26 16.32
C ASP A 199 -6.15 -25.07 16.55
N GLU A 200 -6.87 -26.18 16.50
CA GLU A 200 -8.31 -26.28 16.72
C GLU A 200 -8.78 -25.76 18.08
N SER A 201 -7.90 -25.82 19.09
CA SER A 201 -8.20 -25.37 20.45
C SER A 201 -7.94 -23.87 20.67
N SER A 202 -7.27 -23.22 19.73
CA SER A 202 -6.91 -21.81 19.83
C SER A 202 -8.09 -20.90 19.53
N ALA A 203 -8.27 -19.84 20.33
CA ALA A 203 -9.21 -18.76 20.03
C ALA A 203 -8.87 -18.01 18.72
N PHE A 204 -7.65 -18.17 18.20
CA PHE A 204 -7.19 -17.59 16.94
C PHE A 204 -7.27 -18.54 15.75
N LYS A 205 -7.87 -19.73 15.90
CA LYS A 205 -8.00 -20.71 14.82
C LYS A 205 -8.49 -20.05 13.52
N GLY A 206 -7.73 -20.24 12.44
CA GLY A 206 -8.00 -19.70 11.10
C GLY A 206 -7.52 -18.27 10.87
N GLY A 207 -7.19 -17.53 11.94
CA GLY A 207 -6.61 -16.20 11.87
C GLY A 207 -5.07 -16.20 11.92
N PHE A 208 -4.54 -14.99 11.98
CA PHE A 208 -3.11 -14.70 12.08
C PHE A 208 -2.84 -13.90 13.36
N GLY A 209 -1.95 -14.41 14.20
CA GLY A 209 -1.63 -13.79 15.48
C GLY A 209 -0.71 -14.68 16.31
N ASP A 210 -0.14 -14.09 17.35
CA ASP A 210 0.68 -14.80 18.31
C ASP A 210 -0.20 -15.38 19.41
N THR A 211 -0.32 -16.71 19.41
CA THR A 211 -1.12 -17.46 20.39
C THR A 211 -0.53 -17.41 21.79
N ALA A 212 0.79 -17.21 21.94
CA ALA A 212 1.46 -17.14 23.24
C ALA A 212 1.17 -15.80 23.93
N SER A 213 1.35 -14.69 23.22
CA SER A 213 1.02 -13.36 23.77
C SER A 213 -0.46 -12.98 23.65
N LYS A 214 -1.26 -13.79 22.94
CA LYS A 214 -2.67 -13.52 22.62
C LYS A 214 -2.87 -12.18 21.89
N GLN A 215 -1.92 -11.84 21.02
CA GLN A 215 -1.96 -10.64 20.20
C GLN A 215 -2.29 -10.99 18.76
N ALA A 216 -3.23 -10.25 18.19
CA ALA A 216 -3.54 -10.29 16.76
C ALA A 216 -3.74 -8.87 16.26
N TYR A 217 -3.27 -8.59 15.05
CA TYR A 217 -3.38 -7.29 14.42
C TYR A 217 -4.44 -7.36 13.32
N SER A 218 -5.41 -6.45 13.39
CA SER A 218 -6.51 -6.40 12.42
C SER A 218 -6.01 -6.15 10.99
N PHE A 219 -4.98 -5.31 10.83
CA PHE A 219 -4.37 -5.04 9.54
C PHE A 219 -3.86 -6.32 8.86
N ASP A 220 -3.05 -7.12 9.56
CA ASP A 220 -2.51 -8.39 9.04
C ASP A 220 -3.61 -9.36 8.61
N ASN A 221 -4.65 -9.52 9.43
CA ASN A 221 -5.77 -10.41 9.12
C ASN A 221 -6.62 -9.90 7.95
N LEU A 222 -6.86 -8.58 7.86
CA LEU A 222 -7.62 -7.99 6.76
C LEU A 222 -6.84 -8.04 5.45
N MET A 223 -5.51 -7.83 5.47
CA MET A 223 -4.67 -7.98 4.29
C MET A 223 -4.67 -9.44 3.81
N ALA A 224 -4.55 -10.41 4.72
CA ALA A 224 -4.63 -11.83 4.36
C ALA A 224 -5.98 -12.19 3.74
N LEU A 225 -7.08 -11.68 4.31
CA LEU A 225 -8.42 -11.89 3.75
C LEU A 225 -8.54 -11.32 2.34
N LEU A 226 -8.01 -10.12 2.08
CA LEU A 226 -7.96 -9.55 0.75
C LEU A 226 -7.15 -10.42 -0.19
N ALA A 227 -5.95 -10.85 0.19
CA ALA A 227 -5.08 -11.67 -0.65
C ALA A 227 -5.74 -12.99 -1.12
N TYR A 228 -6.58 -13.62 -0.30
CA TYR A 228 -7.34 -14.80 -0.71
C TYR A 228 -8.41 -14.52 -1.78
N ALA A 229 -8.87 -13.27 -1.90
CA ALA A 229 -9.96 -12.85 -2.78
C ALA A 229 -9.53 -11.90 -3.90
N TYR A 230 -8.24 -11.53 -3.96
CA TYR A 230 -7.67 -10.53 -4.87
C TYR A 230 -7.37 -11.13 -6.24
#